data_AF-A0AAD5C6Z6-F1
#
_entry.id   AF-A0AAD5C6Z6-F1
#
_cell.length_a   1.000
_cell.length_b   1.000
_cell.length_c   1.000
_cell.angle_alpha   90.00
_cell.angle_beta   90.00
_cell.angle_gamma   90.00
#
_symmetry.space_group_name_H-M   'P 1'
#
loop_
_entity.id
_entity.type
_entity.pdbx_description
1 polymer ?
#
loop_
_entity_poly.entity_id
_entity_poly.type
_entity_poly.pdbx_seq_one_letter_code
_entity_poly.pdbx_strand_id
1 'polypeptide(L)'
;MACITSCGSCNVMVIFIIAKDFGVRPAFLIAVQYPMRVSGVISLGVPHRPFKPRTYHVELPEGFYINRWREPGRAEADFSRFDTKTILRNIYILFSRSEIPIANENQEIMDIVSPFTPLPSWFTDNDLSAYGALYEKSGFLEPLKVPYRSSEEEYGIEDPVIKNPMLVILGEKDYFLKFPGVENFITTGTVKQFALDLEIEYVAEGSHFVQEQFPDKLNQLILAFLHKHSS
;
A
#
# COMPACT_ATOMS: atom_id res chain seq x y z
N MET A 1 0.09 8.24 5.46
CA MET A 1 -0.18 9.24 6.50
C MET A 1 -1.49 8.85 7.19
N ALA A 2 -1.48 8.54 8.48
CA ALA A 2 -2.71 8.21 9.22
C ALA A 2 -3.33 9.52 9.77
N CYS A 3 -4.61 9.78 9.49
CA CYS A 3 -5.31 10.94 10.02
C CYS A 3 -5.96 10.57 11.36
N ILE A 4 -5.69 11.34 12.42
CA ILE A 4 -6.28 11.15 13.75
C ILE A 4 -7.10 12.40 14.08
N THR A 5 -8.42 12.28 14.17
CA THR A 5 -9.31 13.34 14.66
C THR A 5 -9.47 13.23 16.18
N SER A 6 -9.33 14.35 16.92
CA SER A 6 -9.53 14.40 18.37
C SER A 6 -10.77 15.22 18.74
N CYS A 7 -11.51 14.76 19.75
CA CYS A 7 -12.55 15.54 20.44
C CYS A 7 -12.23 15.49 21.94
N GLY A 8 -11.97 16.65 22.54
CA GLY A 8 -11.40 16.77 23.87
C GLY A 8 -12.45 16.90 24.97
N SER A 9 -12.96 15.78 25.50
CA SER A 9 -13.43 15.66 26.90
C SER A 9 -14.17 14.32 27.14
N CYS A 10 -13.48 13.18 27.05
CA CYS A 10 -13.81 11.92 27.73
C CYS A 10 -12.70 10.88 27.46
N ASN A 11 -12.39 10.08 28.46
CA ASN A 11 -11.34 9.06 28.45
C ASN A 11 -11.72 7.93 27.46
N VAL A 12 -10.78 7.56 26.56
CA VAL A 12 -10.90 6.64 25.39
C VAL A 12 -11.25 7.35 24.08
N MET A 13 -10.23 7.90 23.41
CA MET A 13 -10.35 8.23 21.97
C MET A 13 -10.44 6.92 21.18
N VAL A 14 -11.52 6.76 20.44
CA VAL A 14 -11.69 5.72 19.43
C VAL A 14 -11.43 6.37 18.07
N ILE A 15 -10.62 5.74 17.22
CA ILE A 15 -10.13 6.35 15.97
C ILE A 15 -10.62 5.57 14.74
N PHE A 16 -10.79 6.27 13.63
CA PHE A 16 -10.80 5.63 12.31
C PHE A 16 -9.38 5.56 11.78
N ILE A 17 -9.01 4.42 11.18
CA ILE A 17 -7.69 4.26 10.56
C ILE A 17 -7.86 4.15 9.05
N ILE A 18 -7.25 5.06 8.31
CA ILE A 18 -7.18 5.02 6.85
C ILE A 18 -5.74 4.73 6.47
N ALA A 19 -5.52 3.67 5.69
CA ALA A 19 -4.19 3.20 5.36
C ALA A 19 -4.07 2.78 3.89
N LYS A 20 -2.87 2.95 3.35
CA LYS A 20 -2.51 2.66 1.97
C LYS A 20 -1.23 1.85 1.92
N ASP A 21 -1.20 0.86 1.03
CA ASP A 21 -0.02 0.07 0.69
C ASP A 21 0.67 -0.48 1.95
N PHE A 22 1.98 -0.32 2.17
CA PHE A 22 2.64 -0.84 3.37
C PHE A 22 2.10 -0.28 4.69
N GLY A 23 1.41 0.87 4.67
CA GLY A 23 0.73 1.43 5.84
C GLY A 23 -0.44 0.58 6.36
N VAL A 24 -0.97 -0.34 5.54
CA VAL A 24 -2.09 -1.21 5.96
C VAL A 24 -1.66 -2.24 7.00
N ARG A 25 -0.40 -2.71 6.95
CA ARG A 25 0.11 -3.71 7.91
C ARG A 25 0.06 -3.18 9.35
N PRO A 26 0.64 -2.02 9.69
CA PRO A 26 0.48 -1.46 11.04
C PRO A 26 -0.97 -1.09 11.36
N ALA A 27 -1.78 -0.62 10.39
CA ALA A 27 -3.20 -0.33 10.62
C ALA A 27 -3.99 -1.58 11.07
N PHE A 28 -3.80 -2.70 10.38
CA PHE A 28 -4.45 -3.97 10.73
C PHE A 28 -3.93 -4.50 12.06
N LEU A 29 -2.63 -4.35 12.37
CA LEU A 29 -2.09 -4.74 13.67
C LEU A 29 -2.77 -3.96 14.80
N ILE A 30 -2.95 -2.65 14.63
CA ILE A 30 -3.65 -1.81 15.62
C ILE A 30 -5.11 -2.26 15.76
N ALA A 31 -5.81 -2.51 14.65
CA ALA A 31 -7.21 -2.92 14.68
C ALA A 31 -7.42 -4.29 15.36
N VAL A 32 -6.52 -5.24 15.13
CA VAL A 32 -6.60 -6.58 15.75
C VAL A 32 -6.21 -6.55 17.22
N GLN A 33 -5.13 -5.84 17.58
CA GLN A 33 -4.63 -5.82 18.97
C GLN A 33 -5.42 -4.87 19.89
N TYR A 34 -5.98 -3.81 19.33
CA TYR A 34 -6.69 -2.77 20.09
C TYR A 34 -8.08 -2.47 19.50
N PRO A 35 -8.96 -3.48 19.35
CA PRO A 35 -10.25 -3.31 18.67
C PRO A 35 -11.16 -2.30 19.38
N MET A 36 -11.01 -2.13 20.71
CA MET A 36 -11.75 -1.13 21.50
C MET A 36 -11.29 0.31 21.28
N ARG A 37 -10.18 0.52 20.57
CA ARG A 37 -9.62 1.84 20.23
C ARG A 37 -9.90 2.22 18.77
N VAL A 38 -10.51 1.34 17.99
CA VAL A 38 -10.75 1.54 16.56
C VAL A 38 -12.25 1.55 16.28
N SER A 39 -12.74 2.56 15.57
CA SER A 39 -14.15 2.67 15.16
C SER A 39 -14.37 1.97 13.83
N GLY A 40 -13.36 2.00 12.96
CA GLY A 40 -13.37 1.32 11.67
C GLY A 40 -12.04 1.49 10.93
N VAL A 41 -11.83 0.66 9.92
CA VAL A 41 -10.60 0.62 9.12
C VAL A 41 -10.94 0.80 7.64
N ILE A 42 -10.27 1.74 6.98
CA ILE A 42 -10.33 1.88 5.52
C ILE A 42 -8.96 1.49 4.96
N SER A 43 -8.94 0.46 4.13
CA SER A 43 -7.75 0.04 3.40
C SER A 43 -7.84 0.41 1.93
N LEU A 44 -6.78 1.02 1.41
CA LEU A 44 -6.66 1.42 0.01
C LEU A 44 -5.72 0.44 -0.71
N GLY A 45 -6.26 -0.38 -1.61
CA GLY A 45 -5.54 -1.32 -2.48
C GLY A 45 -5.19 -2.69 -1.90
N VAL A 46 -5.05 -2.83 -0.58
CA VAL A 46 -4.58 -4.09 0.03
C VAL A 46 -5.60 -4.64 1.03
N PRO A 47 -6.24 -5.80 0.79
CA PRO A 47 -7.19 -6.39 1.75
C PRO A 47 -6.46 -6.94 2.97
N HIS A 48 -7.17 -7.05 4.09
CA HIS A 48 -6.64 -7.70 5.29
C HIS A 48 -6.48 -9.20 5.10
N ARG A 49 -5.39 -9.73 5.67
CA ARG A 49 -5.01 -11.13 5.64
C ARG A 49 -4.27 -11.49 6.93
N PRO A 50 -4.22 -12.79 7.31
CA PRO A 50 -3.40 -13.25 8.42
C PRO A 50 -1.96 -12.77 8.30
N PHE A 51 -1.36 -12.35 9.43
CA PHE A 51 0.03 -11.88 9.53
C PHE A 51 1.05 -13.01 9.42
N LYS A 52 0.99 -13.76 8.31
CA LYS A 52 1.95 -14.81 7.96
C LYS A 52 2.91 -14.30 6.89
N PRO A 53 4.19 -14.73 6.91
CA PRO A 53 5.14 -14.46 5.84
C PRO A 53 4.56 -14.84 4.47
N ARG A 54 4.84 -14.01 3.46
CA ARG A 54 4.39 -14.27 2.09
C ARG A 54 5.52 -14.92 1.29
N THR A 55 5.14 -15.89 0.48
CA THR A 55 6.01 -16.66 -0.41
C THR A 55 6.17 -16.02 -1.79
N TYR A 56 5.71 -14.79 -1.99
CA TYR A 56 5.84 -14.07 -3.28
C TYR A 56 7.26 -14.06 -3.82
N HIS A 57 8.25 -14.01 -2.93
CA HIS A 57 9.65 -14.03 -3.30
C HIS A 57 10.13 -15.35 -3.92
N VAL A 58 9.45 -16.45 -3.62
CA VAL A 58 9.68 -17.78 -4.21
C VAL A 58 8.82 -18.00 -5.45
N GLU A 59 7.59 -17.46 -5.44
CA GLU A 59 6.60 -17.68 -6.49
C GLU A 59 6.78 -16.76 -7.72
N LEU A 60 7.47 -15.63 -7.55
CA LEU A 60 7.76 -14.68 -8.61
C LEU A 60 9.24 -14.75 -9.04
N PRO A 61 9.56 -14.39 -10.29
CA PRO A 61 10.93 -14.43 -10.81
C PRO A 61 11.92 -13.58 -9.99
N GLU A 62 13.21 -13.86 -10.15
CA GLU A 62 14.30 -13.07 -9.53
C GLU A 62 14.15 -11.56 -9.79
N GLY A 63 13.72 -11.20 -11.01
CA GLY A 63 13.54 -9.83 -11.46
C GLY A 63 12.46 -9.03 -10.74
N PHE A 64 11.64 -9.68 -9.92
CA PHE A 64 10.58 -9.04 -9.15
C PHE A 64 11.13 -7.98 -8.19
N TYR A 65 10.55 -6.78 -8.20
CA TYR A 65 11.09 -5.65 -7.45
C TYR A 65 11.29 -5.91 -5.95
N ILE A 66 10.39 -6.66 -5.29
CA ILE A 66 10.57 -7.01 -3.86
C ILE A 66 11.79 -7.92 -3.69
N ASN A 67 12.04 -8.86 -4.61
CA ASN A 67 13.20 -9.75 -4.55
C ASN A 67 14.53 -8.99 -4.67
N ARG A 68 14.54 -7.89 -5.40
CA ARG A 68 15.74 -7.05 -5.54
C ARG A 68 15.89 -6.05 -4.41
N TRP A 69 14.79 -5.46 -3.94
CA TRP A 69 14.82 -4.46 -2.89
C TRP A 69 14.99 -5.04 -1.49
N ARG A 70 14.66 -6.32 -1.30
CA ARG A 70 14.96 -7.05 -0.06
C ARG A 70 16.47 -7.29 0.13
N GLU A 71 17.27 -7.34 -0.94
CA GLU A 71 18.71 -7.54 -0.87
C GLU A 71 19.41 -6.26 -0.37
N PRO A 72 20.07 -6.28 0.81
CA PRO A 72 20.72 -5.09 1.34
C PRO A 72 21.81 -4.58 0.39
N GLY A 73 21.75 -3.29 0.04
CA GLY A 73 22.73 -2.63 -0.82
C GLY A 73 22.40 -2.67 -2.32
N ARG A 74 21.54 -3.59 -2.78
CA ARG A 74 21.22 -3.70 -4.21
C ARG A 74 20.33 -2.57 -4.71
N ALA A 75 19.23 -2.30 -4.01
CA ALA A 75 18.37 -1.15 -4.33
C ALA A 75 19.12 0.17 -4.15
N GLU A 76 19.95 0.29 -3.11
CA GLU A 76 20.76 1.47 -2.88
C GLU A 76 21.76 1.70 -4.02
N ALA A 77 22.41 0.63 -4.53
CA ALA A 77 23.28 0.72 -5.69
C ALA A 77 22.51 1.11 -6.96
N ASP A 78 21.34 0.51 -7.21
CA ASP A 78 20.46 0.86 -8.33
C ASP A 78 20.04 2.35 -8.28
N PHE A 79 19.60 2.80 -7.10
CA PHE A 79 19.13 4.16 -6.87
C PHE A 79 20.27 5.18 -6.96
N SER A 80 21.48 4.84 -6.51
CA SER A 80 22.65 5.73 -6.55
C SER A 80 23.06 6.19 -7.95
N ARG A 81 22.53 5.55 -9.00
CA ARG A 81 22.74 5.92 -10.40
C ARG A 81 21.95 7.18 -10.80
N PHE A 82 21.00 7.64 -10.00
CA PHE A 82 20.05 8.69 -10.34
C PHE A 82 19.87 9.71 -9.21
N ASP A 83 19.41 10.91 -9.57
CA ASP A 83 18.90 11.86 -8.58
C ASP A 83 17.56 11.40 -7.98
N THR A 84 17.21 11.91 -6.80
CA THR A 84 15.99 11.56 -6.08
C THR A 84 14.73 11.79 -6.91
N LYS A 85 14.70 12.86 -7.72
CA LYS A 85 13.55 13.20 -8.56
C LYS A 85 13.33 12.13 -9.64
N THR A 86 14.39 11.62 -10.24
CA THR A 86 14.36 10.57 -11.25
C THR A 86 13.94 9.23 -10.64
N ILE A 87 14.43 8.90 -9.44
CA ILE A 87 14.00 7.69 -8.71
C ILE A 87 12.49 7.72 -8.47
N LEU A 88 11.97 8.82 -7.92
CA LEU A 88 10.52 8.96 -7.63
C LEU A 88 9.67 8.98 -8.90
N ARG A 89 10.14 9.65 -9.96
CA ARG A 89 9.51 9.58 -11.29
C ARG A 89 9.34 8.14 -11.73
N ASN A 90 10.42 7.35 -11.64
CA ASN A 90 10.41 5.96 -12.06
C ASN A 90 9.47 5.12 -11.19
N ILE A 91 9.49 5.31 -9.87
CA ILE A 91 8.57 4.65 -8.93
C ILE A 91 7.11 4.93 -9.31
N TYR A 92 6.72 6.20 -9.48
CA TYR A 92 5.35 6.55 -9.85
C TYR A 92 4.94 5.95 -11.20
N ILE A 93 5.84 5.93 -12.19
CA ILE A 93 5.58 5.31 -13.49
C ILE A 93 5.42 3.80 -13.37
N LEU A 94 6.28 3.11 -12.60
CA LEU A 94 6.23 1.65 -12.44
C LEU A 94 4.95 1.20 -11.76
N PHE A 95 4.61 1.82 -10.64
CA PHE A 95 3.51 1.35 -9.80
C PHE A 95 2.15 1.95 -10.20
N SER A 96 2.10 2.86 -11.18
CA SER A 96 0.83 3.27 -11.82
C SER A 96 0.41 2.36 -12.98
N ARG A 97 1.26 1.40 -13.38
CA ARG A 97 0.93 0.40 -14.41
C ARG A 97 0.14 -0.75 -13.79
N SER A 98 -0.43 -1.59 -14.67
CA SER A 98 -1.14 -2.80 -14.24
C SER A 98 -0.23 -4.02 -14.17
N GLU A 99 0.96 -3.99 -14.75
CA GLU A 99 1.93 -5.08 -14.69
C GLU A 99 2.72 -5.05 -13.38
N ILE A 100 3.06 -6.24 -12.86
CA ILE A 100 4.01 -6.35 -11.75
C ILE A 100 5.39 -5.90 -12.26
N PRO A 101 6.09 -4.97 -11.57
CA PRO A 101 7.44 -4.61 -11.95
C PRO A 101 8.40 -5.78 -11.79
N ILE A 102 8.81 -6.35 -12.93
CA ILE A 102 9.77 -7.45 -13.05
C ILE A 102 10.81 -7.02 -14.08
N ALA A 103 12.05 -6.85 -13.65
CA ALA A 103 13.18 -6.53 -14.53
C ALA A 103 13.73 -7.80 -15.20
N ASN A 104 14.35 -7.64 -16.36
CA ASN A 104 15.11 -8.72 -17.00
C ASN A 104 16.41 -9.01 -16.23
N GLU A 105 17.05 -10.16 -16.51
CA GLU A 105 18.26 -10.64 -15.82
C GLU A 105 19.44 -9.64 -15.90
N ASN A 106 19.53 -8.87 -16.98
CA ASN A 106 20.62 -7.91 -17.24
C ASN A 106 20.25 -6.44 -16.96
N GLN A 107 19.14 -6.21 -16.27
CA GLN A 107 18.63 -4.88 -15.92
C GLN A 107 18.47 -4.78 -14.41
N GLU A 108 18.40 -3.57 -13.85
CA GLU A 108 17.87 -3.27 -12.52
C GLU A 108 16.45 -2.66 -12.57
N ILE A 109 15.79 -2.49 -11.42
CA ILE A 109 14.38 -2.04 -11.37
C ILE A 109 14.22 -0.65 -12.00
N MET A 110 15.16 0.26 -11.76
CA MET A 110 15.12 1.59 -12.39
C MET A 110 15.35 1.55 -13.92
N ASP A 111 15.91 0.47 -14.48
CA ASP A 111 16.11 0.33 -15.94
C ASP A 111 14.82 -0.04 -16.69
N ILE A 112 13.77 -0.47 -15.98
CA ILE A 112 12.47 -0.80 -16.59
C ILE A 112 11.81 0.46 -17.19
N VAL A 113 12.12 1.65 -16.64
CA VAL A 113 11.48 2.90 -17.05
C VAL A 113 12.33 3.60 -18.12
N SER A 114 11.76 3.72 -19.32
CA SER A 114 12.34 4.58 -20.36
C SER A 114 12.27 6.05 -19.94
N PRO A 115 13.32 6.86 -20.14
CA PRO A 115 13.32 8.29 -19.83
C PRO A 115 12.26 9.08 -20.63
N PHE A 116 11.78 8.53 -21.74
CA PHE A 116 10.73 9.13 -22.57
C PHE A 116 9.31 8.79 -22.08
N THR A 117 9.17 7.93 -21.07
CA THR A 117 7.86 7.60 -20.52
C THR A 117 7.29 8.83 -19.80
N PRO A 118 6.08 9.30 -20.13
CA PRO A 118 5.46 10.42 -19.43
C PRO A 118 5.09 10.04 -17.99
N LEU A 119 4.94 11.03 -17.12
CA LEU A 119 4.34 10.83 -15.80
C LEU A 119 2.87 10.43 -15.94
N PRO A 120 2.30 9.73 -14.93
CA PRO A 120 0.85 9.58 -14.82
C PRO A 120 0.17 10.95 -14.92
N SER A 121 -0.95 11.05 -15.65
CA SER A 121 -1.60 12.33 -15.99
C SER A 121 -2.08 13.14 -14.78
N TRP A 122 -2.30 12.49 -13.65
CA TRP A 122 -2.72 13.09 -12.38
C TRP A 122 -1.55 13.50 -11.48
N PHE A 123 -0.31 13.15 -11.82
CA PHE A 123 0.89 13.42 -11.02
C PHE A 123 1.77 14.46 -11.71
N THR A 124 1.84 15.65 -11.13
CA THR A 124 2.48 16.81 -11.76
C THR A 124 3.97 16.90 -11.44
N ASP A 125 4.71 17.72 -12.19
CA ASP A 125 6.10 18.07 -11.87
C ASP A 125 6.25 18.76 -10.51
N ASN A 126 5.21 19.47 -10.04
CA ASN A 126 5.21 20.10 -8.72
C ASN A 126 5.09 19.05 -7.61
N ASP A 127 4.20 18.07 -7.77
CA ASP A 127 4.06 16.94 -6.83
C ASP A 127 5.36 16.15 -6.77
N LEU A 128 5.93 15.83 -7.93
CA LEU A 128 7.21 15.15 -8.04
C LEU A 128 8.34 15.92 -7.35
N SER A 129 8.37 17.25 -7.50
CA SER A 129 9.38 18.09 -6.84
C SER A 129 9.17 18.15 -5.32
N ALA A 130 7.93 18.17 -4.86
CA ALA A 130 7.60 18.14 -3.42
C ALA A 130 8.05 16.82 -2.76
N TYR A 131 7.71 15.67 -3.36
CA TYR A 131 8.19 14.38 -2.86
C TYR A 131 9.71 14.25 -3.00
N GLY A 132 10.28 14.72 -4.12
CA GLY A 132 11.74 14.76 -4.35
C GLY A 132 12.48 15.45 -3.21
N ALA A 133 12.05 16.64 -2.80
CA ALA A 133 12.69 17.37 -1.71
C ALA A 133 12.63 16.63 -0.35
N LEU A 134 11.55 15.87 -0.09
CA LEU A 134 11.42 15.07 1.14
C LEU A 134 12.39 13.88 1.14
N TYR A 135 12.47 13.15 0.03
CA TYR A 135 13.36 11.99 -0.10
C TYR A 135 14.83 12.38 -0.23
N GLU A 136 15.14 13.56 -0.76
CA GLU A 136 16.51 14.10 -0.78
C GLU A 136 17.03 14.28 0.65
N LYS A 137 16.14 14.67 1.57
CA LYS A 137 16.46 14.85 2.98
C LYS A 137 16.49 13.53 3.76
N SER A 138 15.53 12.63 3.52
CA SER A 138 15.40 11.39 4.31
C SER A 138 16.23 10.22 3.78
N GLY A 139 16.57 10.23 2.49
CA GLY A 139 17.02 9.05 1.76
C GLY A 139 15.92 7.98 1.61
N PHE A 140 16.30 6.84 1.03
CA PHE A 140 15.40 5.72 0.72
C PHE A 140 15.57 4.49 1.63
N LEU A 141 16.54 4.51 2.55
CA LEU A 141 16.91 3.32 3.32
C LEU A 141 15.76 2.78 4.18
N GLU A 142 15.09 3.63 4.95
CA GLU A 142 13.98 3.21 5.81
C GLU A 142 12.72 2.80 5.00
N PRO A 143 12.34 3.55 3.95
CA PRO A 143 11.33 3.11 2.99
C PRO A 143 11.66 1.81 2.24
N LEU A 144 12.92 1.35 2.21
CA LEU A 144 13.29 0.03 1.68
C LEU A 144 13.25 -1.06 2.76
N LYS A 145 13.72 -0.75 3.97
CA LYS A 145 13.80 -1.72 5.07
C LYS A 145 12.44 -2.18 5.57
N VAL A 146 11.60 -1.24 6.01
CA VAL A 146 10.31 -1.53 6.67
C VAL A 146 9.38 -2.38 5.80
N PRO A 147 9.24 -2.13 4.48
CA PRO A 147 8.37 -2.95 3.65
C PRO A 147 8.99 -4.25 3.15
N TYR A 148 10.28 -4.24 2.78
CA TYR A 148 10.86 -5.34 1.98
C TYR A 148 11.86 -6.21 2.75
N ARG A 149 12.39 -5.74 3.90
CA ARG A 149 13.45 -6.44 4.65
C ARG A 149 12.97 -6.95 6.01
N SER A 150 11.87 -6.42 6.53
CA SER A 150 11.19 -6.88 7.74
C SER A 150 9.87 -7.62 7.46
N SER A 151 9.66 -8.08 6.21
CA SER A 151 8.41 -8.74 5.83
C SER A 151 8.16 -10.06 6.56
N GLU A 152 9.22 -10.71 7.03
CA GLU A 152 9.24 -12.00 7.73
C GLU A 152 8.97 -11.85 9.24
N GLU A 153 8.83 -10.63 9.77
CA GLU A 153 8.47 -10.43 11.17
C GLU A 153 7.11 -11.06 11.50
N GLU A 154 7.09 -11.88 12.54
CA GLU A 154 5.89 -12.47 13.12
C GLU A 154 5.45 -11.68 14.36
N TYR A 155 4.15 -11.43 14.49
CA TYR A 155 3.59 -10.61 15.58
C TYR A 155 2.85 -11.43 16.65
N GLY A 156 2.93 -12.77 16.60
CA GLY A 156 2.27 -13.65 17.58
C GLY A 156 0.75 -13.49 17.65
N ILE A 157 0.11 -13.07 16.56
CA ILE A 157 -1.34 -12.82 16.51
C ILE A 157 -2.08 -14.15 16.26
N GLU A 158 -2.74 -14.67 17.29
CA GLU A 158 -3.52 -15.92 17.22
C GLU A 158 -4.85 -15.75 16.46
N ASP A 159 -5.61 -14.70 16.78
CA ASP A 159 -6.86 -14.33 16.13
C ASP A 159 -6.63 -13.10 15.24
N PRO A 160 -6.33 -13.27 13.93
CA PRO A 160 -6.09 -12.14 13.05
C PRO A 160 -7.39 -11.47 12.60
N VAL A 161 -8.58 -11.83 13.12
CA VAL A 161 -9.83 -11.28 12.59
C VAL A 161 -10.03 -9.83 13.04
N ILE A 162 -10.22 -8.92 12.08
CA ILE A 162 -10.65 -7.55 12.35
C ILE A 162 -12.15 -7.56 12.70
N LYS A 163 -12.46 -7.10 13.92
CA LYS A 163 -13.82 -7.10 14.48
C LYS A 163 -14.59 -5.82 14.19
N ASN A 164 -13.88 -4.76 13.84
CA ASN A 164 -14.44 -3.44 13.53
C ASN A 164 -14.93 -3.39 12.06
N PRO A 165 -15.85 -2.48 11.73
CA PRO A 165 -16.21 -2.16 10.35
C PRO A 165 -14.96 -1.92 9.50
N MET A 166 -14.93 -2.52 8.32
CA MET A 166 -13.82 -2.44 7.40
C MET A 166 -14.30 -2.14 5.98
N LEU A 167 -13.71 -1.13 5.37
CA LEU A 167 -13.85 -0.84 3.94
C LEU A 167 -12.53 -1.11 3.23
N VAL A 168 -12.56 -1.90 2.17
CA VAL A 168 -11.44 -2.05 1.24
C VAL A 168 -11.79 -1.40 -0.08
N ILE A 169 -11.01 -0.42 -0.51
CA ILE A 169 -11.18 0.23 -1.81
C ILE A 169 -10.06 -0.23 -2.75
N LEU A 170 -10.42 -0.89 -3.85
CA LEU A 170 -9.50 -1.49 -4.80
C LEU A 170 -9.54 -0.75 -6.13
N GLY A 171 -8.37 -0.39 -6.66
CA GLY A 171 -8.27 -0.01 -8.07
C GLY A 171 -8.23 -1.26 -8.94
N GLU A 172 -9.13 -1.38 -9.92
CA GLU A 172 -9.20 -2.57 -10.79
C GLU A 172 -7.93 -2.79 -11.64
N LYS A 173 -7.14 -1.74 -11.83
CA LYS A 173 -5.87 -1.75 -12.57
C LYS A 173 -4.64 -1.80 -11.67
N ASP A 174 -4.80 -1.95 -10.35
CA ASP A 174 -3.69 -2.10 -9.42
C ASP A 174 -2.93 -3.42 -9.69
N TYR A 175 -1.63 -3.30 -9.98
CA TYR A 175 -0.75 -4.45 -10.24
C TYR A 175 -0.72 -5.44 -9.06
N PHE A 176 -1.00 -4.99 -7.84
CA PHE A 176 -1.02 -5.84 -6.65
C PHE A 176 -2.07 -6.97 -6.77
N LEU A 177 -3.17 -6.74 -7.50
CA LEU A 177 -4.18 -7.78 -7.73
C LEU A 177 -3.63 -9.00 -8.48
N LYS A 178 -2.57 -8.81 -9.28
CA LYS A 178 -1.91 -9.87 -10.05
C LYS A 178 -0.90 -10.66 -9.23
N PHE A 179 -0.63 -10.28 -7.99
CA PHE A 179 0.23 -11.09 -7.13
C PHE A 179 -0.42 -12.47 -6.91
N PRO A 180 0.38 -13.55 -6.84
CA PRO A 180 -0.15 -14.90 -6.68
C PRO A 180 -1.19 -15.00 -5.54
N GLY A 181 -2.36 -15.54 -5.87
CA GLY A 181 -3.46 -15.76 -4.93
C GLY A 181 -4.21 -14.50 -4.45
N VAL A 182 -3.81 -13.28 -4.84
CA VAL A 182 -4.46 -12.06 -4.36
C VAL A 182 -5.89 -11.92 -4.84
N GLU A 183 -6.09 -11.97 -6.14
CA GLU A 183 -7.42 -11.86 -6.75
C GLU A 183 -8.32 -12.99 -6.27
N ASN A 184 -7.84 -14.24 -6.31
CA ASN A 184 -8.59 -15.41 -5.84
C ASN A 184 -9.05 -15.27 -4.38
N PHE A 185 -8.19 -14.74 -3.51
CA PHE A 185 -8.52 -14.51 -2.10
C PHE A 185 -9.69 -13.54 -1.90
N ILE A 186 -9.82 -12.55 -2.80
CA ILE A 186 -10.91 -11.57 -2.79
C ILE A 186 -12.17 -12.16 -3.42
N THR A 187 -12.06 -12.69 -4.64
CA THR A 187 -13.20 -13.12 -5.47
C THR A 187 -13.93 -14.35 -4.93
N THR A 188 -13.21 -15.25 -4.25
CA THR A 188 -13.82 -16.40 -3.55
C THR A 188 -14.49 -16.03 -2.23
N GLY A 189 -14.33 -14.78 -1.78
CA GLY A 189 -14.81 -14.33 -0.47
C GLY A 189 -13.97 -14.81 0.71
N THR A 190 -12.81 -15.46 0.48
CA THR A 190 -11.90 -15.90 1.56
C THR A 190 -11.49 -14.73 2.46
N VAL A 191 -11.36 -13.53 1.91
CA VAL A 191 -11.13 -12.29 2.68
C VAL A 191 -12.14 -12.05 3.82
N LYS A 192 -13.41 -12.45 3.66
CA LYS A 192 -14.45 -12.26 4.67
C LYS A 192 -14.24 -13.12 5.93
N GLN A 193 -13.37 -14.13 5.87
CA GLN A 193 -13.00 -14.91 7.05
C GLN A 193 -12.12 -14.11 8.02
N PHE A 194 -11.55 -12.98 7.58
CA PHE A 194 -10.61 -12.18 8.37
C PHE A 194 -11.12 -10.80 8.73
N ALA A 195 -12.33 -10.42 8.32
CA ALA A 195 -13.00 -9.19 8.71
C ALA A 195 -14.50 -9.43 8.83
N LEU A 196 -15.07 -9.19 10.02
CA LEU A 196 -16.47 -9.56 10.32
C LEU A 196 -17.50 -8.67 9.61
N ASP A 197 -17.19 -7.39 9.45
CA ASP A 197 -18.04 -6.40 8.79
C ASP A 197 -17.22 -5.75 7.67
N LEU A 198 -17.22 -6.39 6.50
CA LEU A 198 -16.36 -6.04 5.37
C LEU A 198 -17.17 -5.57 4.17
N GLU A 199 -16.90 -4.35 3.75
CA GLU A 199 -17.30 -3.76 2.48
C GLU A 199 -16.11 -3.70 1.52
N ILE A 200 -16.34 -3.98 0.24
CA ILE A 200 -15.32 -3.89 -0.81
C ILE A 200 -15.88 -3.03 -1.95
N GLU A 201 -15.17 -1.95 -2.25
CA GLU A 201 -15.49 -1.02 -3.32
C GLU A 201 -14.43 -1.09 -4.40
N TYR A 202 -14.86 -1.14 -5.66
CA TYR A 202 -13.98 -1.19 -6.82
C TYR A 202 -14.02 0.15 -7.55
N VAL A 203 -12.84 0.70 -7.84
CA VAL A 203 -12.66 1.89 -8.65
C VAL A 203 -12.17 1.44 -10.02
N ALA A 204 -13.08 1.47 -10.99
CA ALA A 204 -12.76 1.22 -12.39
C ALA A 204 -11.60 2.14 -12.83
N GLU A 205 -10.67 1.60 -13.61
CA GLU A 205 -9.44 2.30 -14.05
C GLU A 205 -8.47 2.71 -12.94
N GLY A 206 -8.77 2.42 -11.67
CA GLY A 206 -7.93 2.71 -10.51
C GLY A 206 -6.61 1.93 -10.55
N SER A 207 -5.50 2.65 -10.53
CA SER A 207 -4.15 2.10 -10.38
C SER A 207 -3.79 1.92 -8.90
N HIS A 208 -2.52 1.59 -8.62
CA HIS A 208 -2.04 1.47 -7.26
C HIS A 208 -2.23 2.75 -6.44
N PHE A 209 -2.06 3.93 -7.04
CA PHE A 209 -2.22 5.22 -6.35
C PHE A 209 -3.64 5.78 -6.46
N VAL A 210 -4.65 4.91 -6.29
CA VAL A 210 -6.06 5.25 -6.54
C VAL A 210 -6.53 6.52 -5.82
N GLN A 211 -6.00 6.79 -4.62
CA GLN A 211 -6.32 8.00 -3.85
C GLN A 211 -5.82 9.31 -4.45
N GLU A 212 -4.72 9.24 -5.21
CA GLU A 212 -4.17 10.39 -5.93
C GLU A 212 -4.79 10.50 -7.33
N GLN A 213 -5.10 9.36 -7.95
CA GLN A 213 -5.70 9.31 -9.28
C GLN A 213 -7.18 9.73 -9.30
N PHE A 214 -7.97 9.33 -8.30
CA PHE A 214 -9.42 9.58 -8.22
C PHE A 214 -9.81 10.17 -6.86
N PRO A 215 -9.25 11.32 -6.46
CA PRO A 215 -9.42 11.87 -5.11
C PRO A 215 -10.88 12.14 -4.76
N ASP A 216 -11.68 12.70 -5.67
CA ASP A 216 -13.09 12.99 -5.40
C ASP A 216 -13.92 11.73 -5.13
N LYS A 217 -13.70 10.68 -5.93
CA LYS A 217 -14.38 9.39 -5.74
C LYS A 217 -13.95 8.74 -4.43
N LEU A 218 -12.66 8.75 -4.11
CA LEU A 218 -12.15 8.19 -2.86
C LEU A 218 -12.68 8.95 -1.64
N ASN A 219 -12.68 10.28 -1.69
CA ASN A 219 -13.22 11.11 -0.62
C ASN A 219 -14.70 10.83 -0.38
N GLN A 220 -15.51 10.66 -1.43
CA GLN A 220 -16.92 10.28 -1.28
C GLN A 220 -17.10 8.92 -0.59
N LEU A 221 -16.34 7.90 -1.01
CA LEU A 221 -16.40 6.56 -0.40
C LEU A 221 -15.96 6.59 1.07
N ILE A 222 -14.85 7.28 1.36
CA ILE A 222 -14.33 7.46 2.71
C ILE A 222 -15.35 8.17 3.59
N LEU A 223 -15.88 9.32 3.16
CA LEU A 223 -16.84 10.09 3.94
C LEU A 223 -18.15 9.32 4.16
N ALA A 224 -18.63 8.59 3.16
CA ALA A 224 -19.82 7.74 3.31
C ALA A 224 -19.61 6.68 4.40
N PHE A 225 -18.47 6.00 4.40
CA PHE A 225 -18.10 5.03 5.44
C PHE A 225 -17.98 5.68 6.81
N LEU A 226 -17.27 6.80 6.92
CA LEU A 226 -17.12 7.53 8.17
C LEU A 226 -18.47 7.97 8.73
N HIS A 227 -19.38 8.50 7.90
CA HIS A 227 -20.73 8.87 8.31
C HIS A 227 -21.58 7.69 8.75
N LYS A 228 -21.47 6.54 8.07
CA LYS A 228 -22.20 5.32 8.42
C LYS A 228 -21.81 4.77 9.79
N HIS A 229 -20.56 4.96 10.21
CA HIS A 229 -20.01 4.35 11.43
C HIS A 229 -19.59 5.35 12.51
N SER A 230 -19.88 6.65 12.33
CA SER A 230 -19.69 7.67 13.37
C SER A 230 -20.89 7.67 14.31
N SER A 231 -20.82 6.80 15.32
CA SER A 231 -21.70 6.85 16.50
C SER A 231 -21.19 7.85 17.52
#